data_AF-A0A7J3X9R2-F1
#
_entry.id   AF-A0A7J3X9R2-F1
#
_cell.length_a   1.000
_cell.length_b   1.000
_cell.length_c   1.000
_cell.angle_alpha   90.00
_cell.angle_beta   90.00
_cell.angle_gamma   90.00
#
_symmetry.space_group_name_H-M   'P 1'
#
loop_
_entity.id
_entity.type
_entity.pdbx_description
1 polymer ?
#
loop_
_entity_poly.entity_id
_entity_poly.type
_entity_poly.pdbx_seq_one_letter_code
_entity_poly.pdbx_strand_id
1 'polypeptide(L)'
;MVARSPRRLLSRREAAAALLLCTFLVLLGVVLYKPAGASRGDGYTKLPELFVEAAAHLNRSTAAVEGALAGREPVVDEEGARRTVGELVRFREVLEREDETEMIASLKRASEAYARLANSSVAAYEVARVLYGSRGAVRAFLDAILRCDAAEMSEKGALVEGNLTRAAELLGEVLAGLTAVKPSDLPSEEHRGLVEEAAERLARAYRALRELLKAVDLAKKHPQNLQELCRAKRGGGPALLSPDAAGAILSLNPGDAGPYSYHISRLRALLSSPGQSGDGYAGGTGSGAGYQPPPSDD
;
A
#
# COMPACT_ATOMS: atom_id res chain seq x y z
N MET A 1 -67.19 -54.43 -43.79
CA MET A 1 -66.68 -53.31 -44.62
C MET A 1 -66.45 -52.09 -43.73
N VAL A 2 -65.31 -51.44 -43.90
CA VAL A 2 -64.68 -50.46 -42.99
C VAL A 2 -65.54 -49.20 -42.81
N ALA A 3 -65.89 -48.86 -41.57
CA ALA A 3 -66.50 -47.59 -41.21
C ALA A 3 -65.44 -46.46 -41.26
N ARG A 4 -65.54 -45.57 -42.26
CA ARG A 4 -64.70 -44.37 -42.37
C ARG A 4 -65.27 -43.27 -41.48
N SER A 5 -64.52 -42.87 -40.44
CA SER A 5 -64.81 -41.68 -39.65
C SER A 5 -64.72 -40.40 -40.50
N PRO A 6 -65.64 -39.44 -40.35
CA PRO A 6 -65.56 -38.17 -41.05
C PRO A 6 -64.43 -37.31 -40.46
N ARG A 7 -63.39 -37.07 -41.26
CA ARG A 7 -62.36 -36.07 -40.96
C ARG A 7 -63.02 -34.68 -41.02
N ARG A 8 -63.31 -34.08 -39.87
CA ARG A 8 -63.69 -32.66 -39.79
C ARG A 8 -62.49 -31.82 -40.20
N LEU A 9 -62.56 -31.23 -41.38
CA LEU A 9 -61.63 -30.19 -41.82
C LEU A 9 -61.90 -28.95 -40.94
N LEU A 10 -60.96 -28.64 -40.04
CA LEU A 10 -60.96 -27.40 -39.28
C LEU A 10 -61.05 -26.22 -40.25
N SER A 11 -61.95 -25.27 -39.98
CA SER A 11 -62.06 -24.07 -40.81
C SER A 11 -60.74 -23.29 -40.75
N ARG A 12 -60.38 -22.57 -41.83
CA ARG A 12 -59.13 -21.77 -41.88
C ARG A 12 -58.95 -20.84 -40.67
N ARG A 13 -60.06 -20.38 -40.06
CA ARG A 13 -60.05 -19.55 -38.86
C ARG A 13 -59.71 -20.33 -37.59
N GLU A 14 -60.21 -21.55 -37.45
CA GLU A 14 -59.87 -22.43 -36.33
C GLU A 14 -58.43 -22.94 -36.43
N ALA A 15 -57.96 -23.23 -37.65
CA ALA A 15 -56.56 -23.57 -37.89
C ALA A 15 -55.61 -22.41 -37.56
N ALA A 16 -55.96 -21.17 -37.95
CA ALA A 16 -55.18 -19.99 -37.61
C ALA A 16 -55.18 -19.67 -36.10
N ALA A 17 -56.33 -19.83 -35.43
CA ALA A 17 -56.43 -19.65 -33.99
C ALA A 17 -55.62 -20.70 -33.21
N ALA A 18 -55.65 -21.96 -33.64
CA ALA A 18 -54.83 -23.02 -33.05
C ALA A 18 -53.33 -22.74 -33.24
N LEU A 19 -52.92 -22.25 -34.40
CA LEU A 19 -51.53 -21.93 -34.69
C LEU A 19 -51.03 -20.75 -33.84
N LEU A 20 -51.86 -19.70 -33.69
CA LEU A 20 -51.59 -18.57 -32.81
C LEU A 20 -51.46 -19.00 -31.34
N LEU A 21 -52.37 -19.85 -30.87
CA LEU A 21 -52.32 -20.38 -29.50
C LEU A 21 -51.06 -21.22 -29.28
N CYS A 22 -50.68 -22.07 -30.24
CA CYS A 22 -49.44 -22.84 -30.18
C CYS A 22 -48.21 -21.93 -30.18
N THR A 23 -48.15 -20.90 -31.03
CA THR A 23 -47.03 -19.95 -31.01
C THR A 23 -46.97 -19.15 -29.72
N PHE A 24 -48.12 -18.77 -29.15
CA PHE A 24 -48.17 -18.09 -27.86
C PHE A 24 -47.71 -19.00 -26.73
N LEU A 25 -48.10 -20.28 -26.71
CA LEU A 25 -47.64 -21.26 -25.74
C LEU A 25 -46.15 -21.59 -25.88
N VAL A 26 -45.62 -21.62 -27.10
CA VAL A 26 -44.17 -21.79 -27.34
C VAL A 26 -43.40 -20.54 -26.89
N LEU A 27 -43.88 -19.33 -27.20
CA LEU A 27 -43.29 -18.08 -26.72
C LEU A 27 -43.36 -17.98 -25.20
N LEU A 28 -44.50 -18.34 -24.59
CA LEU A 28 -44.67 -18.40 -23.14
C LEU A 28 -43.73 -19.46 -22.55
N GLY A 29 -43.57 -20.60 -23.22
CA GLY A 29 -42.61 -21.63 -22.88
C GLY A 29 -41.18 -21.09 -22.91
N VAL A 30 -40.76 -20.40 -23.97
CA VAL A 30 -39.42 -19.80 -24.09
C VAL A 30 -39.18 -18.69 -23.06
N VAL A 31 -40.19 -17.85 -22.77
CA VAL A 31 -40.12 -16.78 -21.77
C VAL A 31 -40.09 -17.34 -20.34
N LEU A 32 -40.82 -18.44 -20.08
CA LEU A 32 -40.87 -19.09 -18.77
C LEU A 32 -39.81 -20.19 -18.58
N TYR A 33 -39.12 -20.60 -19.65
CA TYR A 33 -38.00 -21.53 -19.60
C TYR A 33 -36.76 -20.80 -19.06
N LYS A 34 -36.79 -20.52 -17.76
CA LYS A 34 -35.55 -20.40 -16.99
C LYS A 34 -34.96 -21.81 -16.89
N PRO A 35 -33.74 -22.06 -17.37
CA PRO A 35 -33.09 -23.34 -17.14
C PRO A 35 -33.00 -23.56 -15.63
N ALA A 36 -33.80 -24.51 -15.13
CA ALA A 36 -33.72 -25.01 -13.77
C ALA A 36 -32.43 -25.82 -13.66
N GLY A 37 -31.30 -25.14 -13.50
CA GLY A 37 -29.99 -25.77 -13.55
C GLY A 37 -28.82 -24.94 -13.01
N ALA A 38 -29.06 -23.81 -12.35
CA ALA A 38 -28.04 -23.15 -11.53
C ALA A 38 -28.52 -23.17 -10.08
N SER A 39 -27.87 -23.95 -9.23
CA SER A 39 -28.01 -23.84 -7.78
C SER A 39 -27.78 -22.37 -7.41
N ARG A 40 -28.85 -21.68 -6.99
CA ARG A 40 -28.82 -20.30 -6.51
C ARG A 40 -28.32 -20.17 -5.07
N GLY A 41 -27.79 -21.24 -4.46
CA GLY A 41 -27.57 -21.29 -3.01
C GLY A 41 -26.12 -21.21 -2.53
N ASP A 42 -25.16 -21.78 -3.27
CA ASP A 42 -23.88 -22.13 -2.64
C ASP A 42 -22.71 -21.19 -2.98
N GLY A 43 -22.85 -20.33 -4.00
CA GLY A 43 -21.76 -19.51 -4.52
C GLY A 43 -21.20 -18.49 -3.52
N TYR A 44 -22.07 -17.73 -2.85
CA TYR A 44 -21.66 -16.55 -2.07
C TYR A 44 -21.13 -16.85 -0.66
N THR A 45 -21.22 -18.11 -0.21
CA THR A 45 -20.84 -18.50 1.15
C THR A 45 -19.36 -18.23 1.46
N LYS A 46 -18.50 -18.23 0.45
CA LYS A 46 -17.06 -17.96 0.58
C LYS A 46 -16.69 -16.47 0.56
N LEU A 47 -17.59 -15.57 0.14
CA LEU A 47 -17.26 -14.14 0.04
C LEU A 47 -16.84 -13.52 1.38
N PRO A 48 -17.54 -13.78 2.50
CA PRO A 48 -17.10 -13.29 3.81
C PRO A 48 -15.70 -13.75 4.18
N GLU A 49 -15.35 -15.01 3.89
CA GLU A 49 -14.01 -15.56 4.15
C GLU A 49 -12.95 -14.81 3.32
N LEU A 50 -13.21 -14.60 2.03
CA LEU A 50 -12.30 -13.85 1.14
C LEU A 50 -12.11 -12.38 1.57
N PHE A 51 -13.17 -11.76 2.10
CA PHE A 51 -13.08 -10.39 2.62
C PHE A 51 -12.18 -10.32 3.85
N VAL A 52 -12.32 -11.28 4.77
CA VAL A 52 -11.45 -11.41 5.94
C VAL A 52 -10.02 -11.73 5.52
N GLU A 53 -9.80 -12.62 4.56
CA GLU A 53 -8.47 -12.93 4.03
C GLU A 53 -7.79 -11.69 3.43
N ALA A 54 -8.50 -10.91 2.62
CA ALA A 54 -7.98 -9.68 2.03
C ALA A 54 -7.56 -8.66 3.10
N ALA A 55 -8.39 -8.45 4.12
CA ALA A 55 -8.07 -7.59 5.26
C ALA A 55 -6.87 -8.13 6.07
N ALA A 56 -6.81 -9.44 6.29
CA ALA A 56 -5.70 -10.09 6.97
C ALA A 56 -4.39 -9.98 6.18
N HIS A 57 -4.44 -10.08 4.86
CA HIS A 57 -3.28 -9.85 4.00
C HIS A 57 -2.79 -8.40 4.09
N LEU A 58 -3.69 -7.42 4.10
CA LEU A 58 -3.32 -6.00 4.22
C LEU A 58 -2.63 -5.71 5.54
N ASN A 59 -3.16 -6.23 6.65
CA ASN A 59 -2.54 -6.04 7.96
C ASN A 59 -1.16 -6.72 8.03
N ARG A 60 -1.06 -7.98 7.57
CA ARG A 60 0.21 -8.73 7.55
C ARG A 60 1.25 -8.06 6.65
N SER A 61 0.88 -7.61 5.45
CA SER A 61 1.80 -6.93 4.54
C SER A 61 2.25 -5.58 5.08
N THR A 62 1.37 -4.84 5.76
CA THR A 62 1.73 -3.59 6.44
C THR A 62 2.77 -3.82 7.53
N ALA A 63 2.55 -4.81 8.39
CA ALA A 63 3.52 -5.20 9.41
C ALA A 63 4.84 -5.69 8.80
N ALA A 64 4.80 -6.38 7.66
CA ALA A 64 5.99 -6.82 6.93
C ALA A 64 6.83 -5.63 6.42
N VAL A 65 6.19 -4.59 5.87
CA VAL A 65 6.89 -3.35 5.43
C VAL A 65 7.56 -2.66 6.62
N GLU A 66 6.84 -2.46 7.72
CA GLU A 66 7.41 -1.85 8.93
C GLU A 66 8.54 -2.70 9.53
N GLY A 67 8.39 -4.03 9.53
CA GLY A 67 9.41 -4.97 9.94
C GLY A 67 10.68 -4.83 9.10
N ALA A 68 10.53 -4.85 7.78
CA ALA A 68 11.63 -4.74 6.83
C ALA A 68 12.36 -3.39 6.92
N LEU A 69 11.63 -2.28 7.11
CA LEU A 69 12.23 -0.97 7.38
C LEU A 69 13.08 -0.96 8.66
N ALA A 70 12.67 -1.70 9.68
CA ALA A 70 13.44 -1.87 10.90
C ALA A 70 14.56 -2.93 10.78
N GLY A 71 14.78 -3.50 9.58
CA GLY A 71 15.78 -4.53 9.32
C GLY A 71 15.41 -5.94 9.80
N ARG A 72 14.15 -6.17 10.19
CA ARG A 72 13.63 -7.48 10.58
C ARG A 72 13.16 -8.25 9.36
N GLU A 73 13.39 -9.56 9.37
CA GLU A 73 12.94 -10.43 8.28
C GLU A 73 11.40 -10.41 8.19
N PRO A 74 10.84 -10.04 7.03
CA PRO A 74 9.40 -9.98 6.87
C PRO A 74 8.82 -11.38 6.65
N VAL A 75 7.69 -11.66 7.28
CA VAL A 75 6.84 -12.80 6.90
C VAL A 75 6.01 -12.40 5.70
N VAL A 76 6.26 -13.04 4.55
CA VAL A 76 5.65 -12.69 3.26
C VAL A 76 4.75 -13.81 2.78
N ASP A 77 3.52 -13.47 2.41
CA ASP A 77 2.53 -14.37 1.82
C ASP A 77 1.92 -13.72 0.57
N GLU A 78 2.79 -13.42 -0.39
CA GLU A 78 2.43 -12.77 -1.64
C GLU A 78 1.55 -13.68 -2.52
N GLU A 79 1.86 -14.98 -2.56
CA GLU A 79 1.08 -15.96 -3.32
C GLU A 79 -0.34 -16.14 -2.75
N GLY A 80 -0.49 -16.14 -1.41
CA GLY A 80 -1.80 -16.10 -0.76
C GLY A 80 -2.59 -14.87 -1.20
N ALA A 81 -1.97 -13.68 -1.10
CA ALA A 81 -2.64 -12.43 -1.50
C ALA A 81 -3.05 -12.44 -2.99
N ARG A 82 -2.18 -12.93 -3.89
CA ARG A 82 -2.50 -13.08 -5.32
C ARG A 82 -3.65 -14.05 -5.56
N ARG A 83 -3.73 -15.15 -4.82
CA ARG A 83 -4.85 -16.09 -4.88
C ARG A 83 -6.16 -15.41 -4.45
N THR A 84 -6.16 -14.70 -3.32
CA THR A 84 -7.32 -13.95 -2.85
C THR A 84 -7.79 -12.90 -3.88
N VAL A 85 -6.86 -12.18 -4.54
CA VAL A 85 -7.20 -11.28 -5.67
C VAL A 85 -7.92 -12.05 -6.78
N GLY A 86 -7.34 -13.17 -7.23
CA GLY A 86 -7.90 -13.98 -8.31
C GLY A 86 -9.30 -14.53 -7.98
N GLU A 87 -9.52 -14.96 -6.75
CA GLU A 87 -10.83 -15.46 -6.31
C GLU A 87 -11.87 -14.35 -6.20
N LEU A 88 -11.52 -13.17 -5.65
CA LEU A 88 -12.42 -12.01 -5.60
C LEU A 88 -12.79 -11.49 -6.99
N VAL A 89 -11.84 -11.48 -7.94
CA VAL A 89 -12.12 -11.11 -9.34
C VAL A 89 -13.08 -12.12 -9.99
N ARG A 90 -12.83 -13.42 -9.83
CA ARG A 90 -13.74 -14.46 -10.33
C ARG A 90 -15.14 -14.33 -9.73
N PHE A 91 -15.23 -14.03 -8.43
CA PHE A 91 -16.52 -13.80 -7.79
C PHE A 91 -17.25 -12.59 -8.37
N ARG A 92 -16.53 -11.50 -8.66
CA ARG A 92 -17.12 -10.34 -9.34
C ARG A 92 -17.67 -10.69 -10.71
N GLU A 93 -16.94 -11.48 -11.51
CA GLU A 93 -17.40 -11.94 -12.83
C GLU A 93 -18.66 -12.83 -12.74
N VAL A 94 -18.81 -13.60 -11.67
CA VAL A 94 -20.04 -14.36 -11.40
C VAL A 94 -21.18 -13.41 -11.09
N LEU A 95 -20.96 -12.43 -10.20
CA LEU A 95 -21.96 -11.43 -9.84
C LEU A 95 -22.39 -10.58 -11.05
N GLU A 96 -21.50 -10.32 -12.01
CA GLU A 96 -21.79 -9.59 -13.26
C GLU A 96 -22.82 -10.31 -14.15
N ARG A 97 -23.00 -11.62 -14.01
CA ARG A 97 -23.97 -12.43 -14.78
C ARG A 97 -25.34 -12.56 -14.12
N GLU A 98 -25.46 -12.09 -12.88
CA GLU A 98 -26.70 -12.13 -12.12
C GLU A 98 -27.58 -10.91 -12.41
N ASP A 99 -28.89 -11.08 -12.20
CA ASP A 99 -29.85 -9.98 -12.32
C ASP A 99 -29.47 -8.84 -11.34
N GLU A 100 -29.40 -7.61 -11.85
CA GLU A 100 -28.99 -6.46 -11.04
C GLU A 100 -30.04 -6.17 -9.96
N THR A 101 -29.65 -6.41 -8.71
CA THR A 101 -30.40 -6.05 -7.50
C THR A 101 -29.50 -5.21 -6.59
N GLU A 102 -30.08 -4.49 -5.63
CA GLU A 102 -29.32 -3.68 -4.68
C GLU A 102 -28.25 -4.50 -3.93
N MET A 103 -28.59 -5.73 -3.54
CA MET A 103 -27.68 -6.66 -2.89
C MET A 103 -26.52 -7.05 -3.82
N ILE A 104 -26.81 -7.42 -5.07
CA ILE A 104 -25.79 -7.79 -6.06
C ILE A 104 -24.87 -6.61 -6.37
N ALA A 105 -25.43 -5.41 -6.53
CA ALA A 105 -24.66 -4.17 -6.72
C ALA A 105 -23.71 -3.91 -5.53
N SER A 106 -24.19 -4.12 -4.31
CA SER A 106 -23.38 -3.99 -3.08
C SER A 106 -22.25 -5.01 -3.03
N LEU A 107 -22.53 -6.28 -3.32
CA LEU A 107 -21.53 -7.35 -3.37
C LEU A 107 -20.48 -7.12 -4.45
N LYS A 108 -20.85 -6.57 -5.62
CA LYS A 108 -19.90 -6.18 -6.67
C LYS A 108 -18.92 -5.12 -6.17
N ARG A 109 -19.43 -4.05 -5.56
CA ARG A 109 -18.59 -2.97 -4.98
C ARG A 109 -17.68 -3.48 -3.88
N ALA A 110 -18.20 -4.30 -2.96
CA ALA A 110 -17.41 -4.91 -1.91
C ALA A 110 -16.31 -5.82 -2.48
N SER A 111 -16.65 -6.70 -3.42
CA SER A 111 -15.67 -7.59 -4.04
C SER A 111 -14.56 -6.82 -4.75
N GLU A 112 -14.90 -5.72 -5.42
CA GLU A 112 -13.91 -4.82 -6.02
C GLU A 112 -13.02 -4.14 -4.98
N ALA A 113 -13.62 -3.62 -3.89
CA ALA A 113 -12.87 -3.00 -2.81
C ALA A 113 -11.88 -3.98 -2.16
N TYR A 114 -12.33 -5.18 -1.78
CA TYR A 114 -11.43 -6.18 -1.20
C TYR A 114 -10.39 -6.70 -2.20
N ALA A 115 -10.72 -6.81 -3.49
CA ALA A 115 -9.73 -7.16 -4.51
C ALA A 115 -8.62 -6.10 -4.59
N ARG A 116 -8.98 -4.81 -4.46
CA ARG A 116 -7.99 -3.72 -4.36
C ARG A 116 -7.14 -3.85 -3.10
N LEU A 117 -7.73 -4.16 -1.93
CA LEU A 117 -6.97 -4.37 -0.69
C LEU A 117 -5.98 -5.53 -0.82
N ALA A 118 -6.42 -6.67 -1.35
CA ALA A 118 -5.56 -7.83 -1.57
C ALA A 118 -4.45 -7.51 -2.59
N ASN A 119 -4.75 -6.76 -3.66
CA ASN A 119 -3.75 -6.34 -4.64
C ASN A 119 -2.73 -5.36 -4.05
N SER A 120 -3.17 -4.40 -3.23
CA SER A 120 -2.28 -3.53 -2.45
C SER A 120 -1.40 -4.33 -1.50
N SER A 121 -1.90 -5.45 -0.95
CA SER A 121 -1.12 -6.33 -0.09
C SER A 121 0.02 -7.02 -0.86
N VAL A 122 -0.22 -7.45 -2.11
CA VAL A 122 0.82 -8.02 -3.00
C VAL A 122 1.96 -7.03 -3.19
N ALA A 123 1.65 -5.77 -3.55
CA ALA A 123 2.68 -4.74 -3.73
C ALA A 123 3.40 -4.41 -2.41
N ALA A 124 2.69 -4.36 -1.27
CA ALA A 124 3.31 -4.14 0.04
C ALA A 124 4.26 -5.28 0.45
N TYR A 125 3.94 -6.54 0.13
CA TYR A 125 4.86 -7.66 0.33
C TYR A 125 6.14 -7.52 -0.52
N GLU A 126 6.01 -7.08 -1.77
CA GLU A 126 7.18 -6.83 -2.62
C GLU A 126 8.02 -5.67 -2.09
N VAL A 127 7.40 -4.60 -1.57
CA VAL A 127 8.11 -3.53 -0.85
C VAL A 127 8.92 -4.11 0.30
N ALA A 128 8.30 -4.94 1.15
CA ALA A 128 8.99 -5.56 2.28
C ALA A 128 10.20 -6.40 1.82
N ARG A 129 10.07 -7.18 0.74
CA ARG A 129 11.18 -7.95 0.15
C ARG A 129 12.30 -7.07 -0.36
N VAL A 130 11.99 -6.02 -1.13
CA VAL A 130 12.99 -5.09 -1.68
C VAL A 130 13.77 -4.39 -0.57
N LEU A 131 13.06 -3.93 0.47
CA LEU A 131 13.67 -3.28 1.62
C LEU A 131 14.56 -4.24 2.42
N TYR A 132 14.05 -5.42 2.74
CA TYR A 132 14.83 -6.41 3.50
C TYR A 132 16.03 -6.91 2.69
N GLY A 133 15.89 -7.14 1.39
CA GLY A 133 16.99 -7.50 0.50
C GLY A 133 18.08 -6.43 0.43
N SER A 134 17.70 -5.15 0.58
CA SER A 134 18.63 -4.01 0.56
C SER A 134 19.20 -3.64 1.93
N ARG A 135 18.77 -4.30 3.01
CA ARG A 135 19.08 -3.92 4.40
C ARG A 135 20.58 -3.75 4.67
N GLY A 136 21.42 -4.61 4.10
CA GLY A 136 22.87 -4.57 4.31
C GLY A 136 23.50 -3.34 3.67
N ALA A 137 23.07 -3.00 2.45
CA ALA A 137 23.55 -1.83 1.73
C ALA A 137 23.01 -0.53 2.35
N VAL A 138 21.74 -0.51 2.78
CA VAL A 138 21.16 0.63 3.53
C VAL A 138 21.95 0.84 4.82
N ARG A 139 22.22 -0.22 5.59
CA ARG A 139 23.04 -0.13 6.79
C ARG A 139 24.44 0.41 6.51
N ALA A 140 25.11 -0.07 5.47
CA ALA A 140 26.44 0.43 5.10
C ALA A 140 26.43 1.94 4.77
N PHE A 141 25.41 2.41 4.05
CA PHE A 141 25.22 3.84 3.77
C PHE A 141 24.98 4.65 5.05
N LEU A 142 24.12 4.17 5.94
CA LEU A 142 23.85 4.79 7.23
C LEU A 142 25.09 4.82 8.14
N ASP A 143 25.88 3.75 8.16
CA ASP A 143 27.13 3.69 8.91
C ASP A 143 28.17 4.69 8.37
N ALA A 144 28.23 4.89 7.04
CA ALA A 144 29.06 5.91 6.42
C ALA A 144 28.66 7.34 6.87
N ILE A 145 27.35 7.61 7.00
CA ILE A 145 26.84 8.87 7.60
C ILE A 145 27.41 9.06 9.01
N LEU A 146 27.38 8.02 9.85
CA LEU A 146 27.87 8.12 11.23
C LEU A 146 29.38 8.37 11.30
N ARG A 147 30.16 7.73 10.42
CA ARG A 147 31.61 7.94 10.30
C ARG A 147 31.97 9.30 9.68
N CYS A 148 30.99 10.00 9.12
CA CYS A 148 31.18 11.21 8.34
C CYS A 148 32.17 10.97 7.18
N ASP A 149 32.02 9.83 6.48
CA ASP A 149 32.81 9.51 5.29
C ASP A 149 32.01 9.85 4.03
N ALA A 150 32.24 11.05 3.48
CA ALA A 150 31.50 11.53 2.32
C ALA A 150 31.72 10.67 1.06
N ALA A 151 32.91 10.08 0.90
CA ALA A 151 33.21 9.23 -0.25
C ALA A 151 32.43 7.91 -0.15
N GLU A 152 32.46 7.29 1.04
CA GLU A 152 31.72 6.06 1.29
C GLU A 152 30.20 6.29 1.28
N MET A 153 29.71 7.43 1.79
CA MET A 153 28.29 7.82 1.68
C MET A 153 27.85 7.86 0.22
N SER A 154 28.64 8.50 -0.66
CA SER A 154 28.31 8.62 -2.09
C SER A 154 28.29 7.25 -2.77
N GLU A 155 29.33 6.43 -2.53
CA GLU A 155 29.45 5.09 -3.09
C GLU A 155 28.30 4.18 -2.63
N LYS A 156 28.07 4.06 -1.32
CA LYS A 156 27.02 3.19 -0.77
C LYS A 156 25.62 3.73 -1.09
N GLY A 157 25.46 5.05 -1.16
CA GLY A 157 24.23 5.70 -1.58
C GLY A 157 23.82 5.30 -3.00
N ALA A 158 24.76 5.32 -3.95
CA ALA A 158 24.51 4.90 -5.33
C ALA A 158 24.06 3.42 -5.44
N LEU A 159 24.57 2.55 -4.57
CA LEU A 159 24.19 1.12 -4.56
C LEU A 159 22.76 0.87 -4.06
N VAL A 160 22.22 1.75 -3.21
CA VAL A 160 20.87 1.58 -2.63
C VAL A 160 19.79 2.37 -3.36
N GLU A 161 20.16 3.42 -4.10
CA GLU A 161 19.23 4.36 -4.76
C GLU A 161 18.14 3.63 -5.55
N GLY A 162 18.51 2.69 -6.43
CA GLY A 162 17.55 1.97 -7.28
C GLY A 162 16.51 1.19 -6.50
N ASN A 163 16.93 0.47 -5.45
CA ASN A 163 16.00 -0.32 -4.63
C ASN A 163 15.12 0.56 -3.74
N LEU A 164 15.66 1.66 -3.21
CA LEU A 164 14.88 2.62 -2.41
C LEU A 164 13.84 3.35 -3.26
N THR A 165 14.20 3.75 -4.47
CA THR A 165 13.27 4.38 -5.44
C THR A 165 12.17 3.40 -5.79
N ARG A 166 12.51 2.16 -6.16
CA ARG A 166 11.52 1.11 -6.46
C ARG A 166 10.59 0.84 -5.27
N ALA A 167 11.12 0.76 -4.07
CA ALA A 167 10.30 0.56 -2.87
C ALA A 167 9.35 1.74 -2.62
N ALA A 168 9.81 2.97 -2.85
CA ALA A 168 8.97 4.17 -2.72
C ALA A 168 7.86 4.21 -3.78
N GLU A 169 8.16 3.89 -5.05
CA GLU A 169 7.18 3.83 -6.14
C GLU A 169 6.07 2.80 -5.83
N LEU A 170 6.45 1.57 -5.50
CA LEU A 170 5.50 0.52 -5.11
C LEU A 170 4.65 0.92 -3.91
N LEU A 171 5.25 1.56 -2.90
CA LEU A 171 4.51 2.02 -1.73
C LEU A 171 3.55 3.17 -2.07
N GLY A 172 3.90 4.01 -3.04
CA GLY A 172 3.01 5.01 -3.63
C GLY A 172 1.80 4.37 -4.32
N GLU A 173 2.01 3.29 -5.09
CA GLU A 173 0.94 2.52 -5.71
C GLU A 173 0.01 1.89 -4.67
N VAL A 174 0.57 1.31 -3.60
CA VAL A 174 -0.19 0.75 -2.48
C VAL A 174 -1.11 1.81 -1.87
N LEU A 175 -0.57 2.99 -1.54
CA LEU A 175 -1.33 4.09 -0.92
C LEU A 175 -2.42 4.63 -1.86
N ALA A 176 -2.13 4.75 -3.16
CA ALA A 176 -3.13 5.12 -4.16
C ALA A 176 -4.26 4.07 -4.24
N GLY A 177 -3.91 2.78 -4.19
CA GLY A 177 -4.86 1.67 -4.15
C GLY A 177 -5.77 1.73 -2.93
N LEU A 178 -5.22 2.02 -1.74
CA LEU A 178 -6.01 2.16 -0.50
C LEU A 178 -6.93 3.39 -0.54
N THR A 179 -6.44 4.51 -1.07
CA THR A 179 -7.23 5.76 -1.18
C THR A 179 -8.40 5.62 -2.15
N ALA A 180 -8.29 4.75 -3.15
CA ALA A 180 -9.37 4.45 -4.09
C ALA A 180 -10.51 3.62 -3.49
N VAL A 181 -10.30 2.99 -2.32
CA VAL A 181 -11.33 2.21 -1.62
C VAL A 181 -12.24 3.15 -0.84
N LYS A 182 -13.53 3.18 -1.20
CA LYS A 182 -14.51 4.00 -0.48
C LYS A 182 -14.96 3.27 0.78
N PRO A 183 -15.07 3.96 1.94
CA PRO A 183 -15.56 3.34 3.16
C PRO A 183 -16.94 2.67 3.00
N SER A 184 -17.83 3.26 2.20
CA SER A 184 -19.17 2.70 1.91
C SER A 184 -19.15 1.34 1.19
N ASP A 185 -18.04 1.01 0.54
CA ASP A 185 -17.90 -0.26 -0.20
C ASP A 185 -17.38 -1.39 0.70
N LEU A 186 -17.00 -1.07 1.95
CA LEU A 186 -16.59 -2.03 2.96
C LEU A 186 -17.77 -2.31 3.91
N PRO A 187 -18.33 -3.53 3.93
CA PRO A 187 -19.50 -3.88 4.76
C PRO A 187 -19.21 -3.97 6.27
N SER A 188 -17.95 -4.09 6.68
CA SER A 188 -17.53 -4.15 8.09
C SER A 188 -16.85 -2.84 8.50
N GLU A 189 -17.26 -2.26 9.63
CA GLU A 189 -16.62 -1.08 10.22
C GLU A 189 -15.19 -1.39 10.69
N GLU A 190 -14.96 -2.60 11.21
CA GLU A 190 -13.64 -3.06 11.62
C GLU A 190 -12.66 -3.08 10.44
N HIS A 191 -13.11 -3.53 9.27
CA HIS A 191 -12.30 -3.51 8.06
C HIS A 191 -12.02 -2.09 7.57
N ARG A 192 -12.95 -1.14 7.75
CA ARG A 192 -12.69 0.28 7.45
C ARG A 192 -11.59 0.85 8.33
N GLY A 193 -11.69 0.65 9.65
CA GLY A 193 -10.67 1.07 10.60
C GLY A 193 -9.30 0.46 10.31
N LEU A 194 -9.26 -0.83 9.92
CA LEU A 194 -8.04 -1.51 9.52
C LEU A 194 -7.40 -0.88 8.26
N VAL A 195 -8.21 -0.52 7.26
CA VAL A 195 -7.70 0.12 6.04
C VAL A 195 -7.13 1.51 6.33
N GLU A 196 -7.81 2.30 7.16
CA GLU A 196 -7.32 3.62 7.59
C GLU A 196 -5.99 3.51 8.36
N GLU A 197 -5.93 2.61 9.35
CA GLU A 197 -4.70 2.37 10.13
C GLU A 197 -3.56 1.90 9.22
N ALA A 198 -3.84 0.96 8.31
CA ALA A 198 -2.86 0.45 7.35
C ALA A 198 -2.34 1.58 6.45
N ALA A 199 -3.22 2.43 5.91
CA ALA A 199 -2.84 3.56 5.08
C ALA A 199 -1.94 4.54 5.84
N GLU A 200 -2.24 4.87 7.10
CA GLU A 200 -1.39 5.74 7.92
C GLU A 200 -0.01 5.14 8.18
N ARG A 201 0.03 3.85 8.52
CA ARG A 201 1.28 3.10 8.78
C ARG A 201 2.17 3.06 7.53
N LEU A 202 1.57 2.74 6.38
CA LEU A 202 2.27 2.73 5.09
C LEU A 202 2.68 4.14 4.65
N ALA A 203 1.92 5.19 4.98
CA ALA A 203 2.30 6.57 4.72
C ALA A 203 3.50 7.02 5.57
N ARG A 204 3.60 6.56 6.83
CA ARG A 204 4.80 6.74 7.66
C ARG A 204 6.01 6.03 7.06
N ALA A 205 5.85 4.79 6.61
CA ALA A 205 6.88 4.05 5.90
C ALA A 205 7.36 4.78 4.62
N TYR A 206 6.42 5.33 3.85
CA TYR A 206 6.72 6.10 2.64
C TYR A 206 7.51 7.37 2.92
N ARG A 207 7.12 8.12 3.96
CA ARG A 207 7.89 9.29 4.41
C ARG A 207 9.32 8.91 4.84
N ALA A 208 9.49 7.82 5.56
CA ALA A 208 10.82 7.35 5.97
C ALA A 208 11.72 7.02 4.77
N LEU A 209 11.17 6.38 3.74
CA LEU A 209 11.90 6.10 2.49
C LEU A 209 12.27 7.38 1.73
N ARG A 210 11.38 8.37 1.70
CA ARG A 210 11.68 9.66 1.06
C ARG A 210 12.79 10.41 1.77
N GLU A 211 12.84 10.37 3.10
CA GLU A 211 13.95 10.98 3.85
C GLU A 211 15.28 10.26 3.59
N LEU A 212 15.27 8.95 3.45
CA LEU A 212 16.46 8.19 3.08
C LEU A 212 16.92 8.50 1.65
N LEU A 213 15.99 8.62 0.70
CA LEU A 213 16.28 9.03 -0.69
C LEU A 213 16.85 10.45 -0.76
N LYS A 214 16.34 11.40 0.03
CA LYS A 214 16.94 12.75 0.14
C LYS A 214 18.39 12.68 0.62
N ALA A 215 18.69 11.83 1.61
CA ALA A 215 20.05 11.65 2.10
C ALA A 215 20.98 11.04 1.03
N VAL A 216 20.49 10.07 0.26
CA VAL A 216 21.22 9.50 -0.88
C VAL A 216 21.47 10.56 -1.96
N ASP A 217 20.45 11.34 -2.31
CA ASP A 217 20.54 12.40 -3.31
C ASP A 217 21.56 13.48 -2.90
N LEU A 218 21.57 13.86 -1.62
CA LEU A 218 22.56 14.75 -1.05
C LEU A 218 23.98 14.19 -1.18
N ALA A 219 24.19 12.91 -0.85
CA ALA A 219 25.49 12.23 -0.98
C ALA A 219 25.99 12.14 -2.43
N LYS A 220 25.07 12.05 -3.37
CA LYS A 220 25.34 11.95 -4.81
C LYS A 220 25.61 13.32 -5.45
N LYS A 221 24.80 14.33 -5.15
CA LYS A 221 24.87 15.66 -5.78
C LYS A 221 25.86 16.61 -5.13
N HIS A 222 26.12 16.43 -3.84
CA HIS A 222 26.95 17.37 -3.06
C HIS A 222 28.10 16.67 -2.30
N PRO A 223 28.88 15.74 -2.91
CA PRO A 223 29.89 14.98 -2.20
C PRO A 223 31.03 15.87 -1.65
N GLN A 224 31.43 16.93 -2.36
CA GLN A 224 32.48 17.84 -1.90
C GLN A 224 32.02 18.65 -0.68
N ASN A 225 30.79 19.19 -0.71
CA ASN A 225 30.20 19.90 0.42
C ASN A 225 30.11 19.02 1.68
N LEU A 226 29.72 17.75 1.52
CA LEU A 226 29.73 16.79 2.64
C LEU A 226 31.14 16.50 3.14
N GLN A 227 32.12 16.40 2.24
CA GLN A 227 33.51 16.20 2.63
C GLN A 227 34.04 17.39 3.43
N GLU A 228 33.74 18.61 3.02
CA GLU A 228 34.10 19.83 3.74
C GLU A 228 33.43 19.91 5.11
N LEU A 229 32.12 19.64 5.18
CA LEU A 229 31.40 19.54 6.46
C LEU A 229 31.99 18.50 7.40
N CYS A 230 32.36 17.33 6.88
CA CYS A 230 32.98 16.29 7.68
C CYS A 230 34.39 16.65 8.14
N ARG A 231 35.17 17.36 7.32
CA ARG A 231 36.49 17.90 7.72
C ARG A 231 36.33 18.98 8.79
N ALA A 232 35.42 19.93 8.59
CA ALA A 232 35.10 21.00 9.54
C ALA A 232 34.70 20.42 10.91
N LYS A 233 33.84 19.40 10.93
CA LYS A 233 33.42 18.71 12.16
C LYS A 233 34.58 18.05 12.92
N ARG A 234 35.61 17.55 12.21
CA ARG A 234 36.79 16.91 12.83
C ARG A 234 37.87 17.92 13.26
N GLY A 235 38.08 18.96 12.45
CA GLY A 235 39.17 19.91 12.60
C GLY A 235 38.81 21.25 13.24
N GLY A 236 37.52 21.52 13.49
CA GLY A 236 37.05 22.77 14.13
C GLY A 236 37.10 24.01 13.22
N GLY A 237 37.14 23.85 11.90
CA GLY A 237 37.20 24.96 10.93
C GLY A 237 35.85 25.29 10.29
N PRO A 238 35.73 26.45 9.61
CA PRO A 238 34.54 26.76 8.83
C PRO A 238 34.41 25.82 7.62
N ALA A 239 33.18 25.42 7.29
CA ALA A 239 32.87 24.73 6.05
C ALA A 239 32.33 25.76 5.04
N LEU A 240 32.82 25.73 3.80
CA LEU A 240 32.26 26.54 2.72
C LEU A 240 31.20 25.69 2.02
N LEU A 241 29.94 26.11 2.13
CA LEU A 241 28.82 25.37 1.55
C LEU A 241 28.17 26.17 0.44
N SER A 242 27.82 25.50 -0.65
CA SER A 242 26.89 26.09 -1.60
C SER A 242 25.50 26.26 -0.96
N PRO A 243 24.76 27.33 -1.28
CA PRO A 243 23.39 27.53 -0.79
C PRO A 243 22.47 26.34 -1.05
N ASP A 244 22.63 25.69 -2.21
CA ASP A 244 21.86 24.50 -2.60
C ASP A 244 22.13 23.31 -1.67
N ALA A 245 23.40 23.06 -1.30
CA ALA A 245 23.76 21.98 -0.40
C ALA A 245 23.23 22.22 1.02
N ALA A 246 23.31 23.47 1.50
CA ALA A 246 22.73 23.86 2.79
C ALA A 246 21.21 23.67 2.80
N GLY A 247 20.52 24.11 1.74
CA GLY A 247 19.09 23.90 1.56
C GLY A 247 18.71 22.42 1.54
N ALA A 248 19.46 21.59 0.80
CA ALA A 248 19.24 20.15 0.74
C ALA A 248 19.38 19.48 2.12
N ILE A 249 20.41 19.82 2.90
CA ILE A 249 20.60 19.28 4.26
C ILE A 249 19.48 19.77 5.21
N LEU A 250 19.09 21.05 5.14
CA LEU A 250 18.00 21.59 5.97
C LEU A 250 16.64 20.98 5.64
N SER A 251 16.45 20.50 4.41
CA SER A 251 15.22 19.84 3.96
C SER A 251 15.01 18.42 4.52
N LEU A 252 16.05 17.85 5.15
CA LEU A 252 15.96 16.58 5.85
C LEU A 252 15.11 16.72 7.11
N ASN A 253 14.14 15.82 7.27
CA ASN A 253 13.27 15.77 8.44
C ASN A 253 13.50 14.48 9.24
N PRO A 254 14.31 14.52 10.33
CA PRO A 254 14.51 13.37 11.19
C PRO A 254 13.22 12.79 11.78
N GLY A 255 12.17 13.60 11.97
CA GLY A 255 10.89 13.15 12.50
C GLY A 255 10.13 12.23 11.54
N ASP A 256 10.33 12.41 10.23
CA ASP A 256 9.70 11.59 9.19
C ASP A 256 10.54 10.36 8.81
N ALA A 257 11.80 10.28 9.25
CA ALA A 257 12.75 9.23 8.88
C ALA A 257 12.55 7.88 9.59
N GLY A 258 11.56 7.77 10.49
CA GLY A 258 11.22 6.53 11.19
C GLY A 258 12.43 5.88 11.89
N PRO A 259 12.76 4.60 11.59
CA PRO A 259 13.90 3.91 12.21
C PRO A 259 15.26 4.55 11.86
N TYR A 260 15.32 5.41 10.84
CA TYR A 260 16.54 6.07 10.40
C TYR A 260 16.71 7.48 10.98
N SER A 261 15.78 7.94 11.83
CA SER A 261 15.76 9.27 12.46
C SER A 261 17.10 9.71 13.05
N TYR A 262 17.77 8.81 13.78
CA TYR A 262 19.10 9.09 14.33
C TYR A 262 20.12 9.46 13.26
N HIS A 263 20.24 8.67 12.19
CA HIS A 263 21.21 8.88 11.13
C HIS A 263 20.92 10.17 10.35
N ILE A 264 19.65 10.40 10.01
CA ILE A 264 19.21 11.61 9.32
C ILE A 264 19.44 12.86 10.19
N SER A 265 19.21 12.76 11.51
CA SER A 265 19.53 13.83 12.46
C SER A 265 21.03 14.13 12.48
N ARG A 266 21.89 13.10 12.48
CA ARG A 266 23.35 13.26 12.47
C ARG A 266 23.85 13.93 11.18
N LEU A 267 23.24 13.61 10.05
CA LEU A 267 23.52 14.24 8.76
C LEU A 267 23.08 15.72 8.76
N ARG A 268 21.86 15.99 9.24
CA ARG A 268 21.34 17.36 9.37
C ARG A 268 22.18 18.22 10.32
N ALA A 269 22.65 17.65 11.42
CA ALA A 269 23.48 18.33 12.40
C ALA A 269 24.88 18.72 11.90
N LEU A 270 25.31 18.25 10.71
CA LEU A 270 26.57 18.71 10.13
C LEU A 270 26.59 20.22 9.86
N LEU A 271 25.43 20.80 9.55
CA LEU A 271 25.28 22.26 9.41
C LEU A 271 25.42 23.00 10.75
N SER A 272 25.07 22.35 11.87
CA SER A 272 25.07 22.97 13.20
C SER A 272 26.42 22.85 13.92
N SER A 273 27.54 22.74 13.18
CA SER A 273 28.86 22.58 13.81
C SER A 273 29.15 23.73 14.80
N PRO A 274 29.73 23.43 15.98
CA PRO A 274 29.77 24.32 17.16
C PRO A 274 30.70 25.55 17.03
N GLY A 275 31.07 25.96 15.83
CA GLY A 275 31.90 27.14 15.55
C GLY A 275 31.12 28.43 15.28
N GLN A 276 29.78 28.38 15.24
CA GLN A 276 28.90 29.55 15.07
C GLN A 276 28.14 29.92 16.36
N SER A 277 28.69 29.59 17.52
CA SER A 277 28.29 30.20 18.80
C SER A 277 29.07 31.49 19.02
N GLY A 278 28.87 32.47 18.15
CA GLY A 278 29.40 33.81 18.25
C GLY A 278 28.42 34.76 17.55
N ASP A 279 27.64 35.44 18.38
CA ASP A 279 26.73 36.54 18.05
C ASP A 279 25.36 36.20 17.43
N GLY A 280 24.37 36.11 18.32
CA GLY A 280 23.16 36.92 18.13
C GLY A 280 21.88 36.24 17.65
N TYR A 281 21.35 35.24 18.36
CA TYR A 281 19.89 35.03 18.40
C TYR A 281 19.44 34.68 19.81
N ALA A 282 18.88 35.68 20.49
CA ALA A 282 18.09 35.51 21.69
C ALA A 282 16.72 34.89 21.34
N GLY A 283 16.30 33.91 22.14
CA GLY A 283 14.88 33.53 22.27
C GLY A 283 14.56 32.09 21.88
N GLY A 284 14.65 31.17 22.85
CA GLY A 284 14.16 29.80 22.67
C GLY A 284 14.56 28.82 23.75
N THR A 285 14.29 29.15 25.02
CA THR A 285 14.52 28.25 26.16
C THR A 285 13.51 27.10 26.13
N GLY A 286 13.87 25.99 25.50
CA GLY A 286 13.16 24.71 25.64
C GLY A 286 13.64 24.00 26.89
N SER A 287 12.89 24.12 27.98
CA SER A 287 13.14 23.40 29.24
C SER A 287 13.03 21.89 29.00
N GLY A 288 14.18 21.21 28.94
CA GLY A 288 14.23 19.76 29.12
C GLY A 288 13.72 19.41 30.51
N ALA A 289 12.90 18.36 30.60
CA ALA A 289 12.49 17.80 31.88
C ALA A 289 13.74 17.35 32.65
N GLY A 290 14.12 18.13 33.66
CA GLY A 290 15.26 17.85 34.53
C GLY A 290 14.97 16.62 35.38
N TYR A 291 15.91 15.68 35.37
CA TYR A 291 15.99 14.62 36.37
C TYR A 291 16.40 15.26 37.71
N GLN A 292 15.51 15.23 38.70
CA GLN A 292 15.86 15.49 40.09
C GLN A 292 16.22 14.16 40.75
N PRO A 293 17.46 13.97 41.24
CA PRO A 293 17.78 12.83 42.09
C PRO A 293 17.01 12.93 43.42
N PRO A 294 16.60 11.79 44.01
CA PRO A 294 15.88 11.79 45.27
C PRO A 294 16.76 12.38 46.41
N PRO A 295 16.14 12.99 47.42
CA PRO A 295 16.86 13.56 48.55
C PRO A 295 17.66 12.45 49.27
N SER A 296 18.91 12.76 49.58
CA SER A 296 19.75 11.95 50.45
C SER A 296 19.27 12.10 51.89
N ASP A 297 18.94 10.98 52.54
CA ASP A 297 18.72 10.93 53.98
C ASP A 297 20.07 11.11 54.68
N ASP A 298 20.32 12.33 55.16
CA ASP A 298 21.23 12.66 56.28
C ASP A 298 20.45 13.48 57.32
#